data_AF-A0A355FA11-F1
#
_entry.id   AF-A0A355FA11-F1
#
_cell.length_a   1.000
_cell.length_b   1.000
_cell.length_c   1.000
_cell.angle_alpha   90.00
_cell.angle_beta   90.00
_cell.angle_gamma   90.00
#
_symmetry.space_group_name_H-M   'P 1'
#
loop_
_entity.id
_entity.type
_entity.pdbx_description
1 polymer ?
#
loop_
_entity_poly.entity_id
_entity_poly.type
_entity_poly.pdbx_seq_one_letter_code
_entity_poly.pdbx_strand_id
1 'polypeptide(L)'
;MPIEQDRRISTVVQREQVRLWSFIRRRVPDPRDAEDVLQEVFSELVEANRLLMPIEHVTAWLFRVARNRITDLFRKKVPESFGETAFADEDGEQLRLEDLLPSPDAGPEALYARGLLLAELELAVGELPAEQREVFIAHELEGKSFKAMAAETGVSVNTLLSRKRYAVLHLRERLQDVYDEFTKA
;
A
#
# COMPACT_ATOMS: atom_id res chain seq x y z
N MET A 1 18.45 20.15 -10.64
CA MET A 1 18.37 21.41 -9.86
C MET A 1 17.19 21.33 -8.90
N PRO A 2 17.23 21.94 -7.70
CA PRO A 2 16.14 21.85 -6.70
C PRO A 2 14.74 22.21 -7.25
N ILE A 3 14.68 23.22 -8.12
CA ILE A 3 13.45 23.72 -8.78
C ILE A 3 12.76 22.66 -9.67
N GLU A 4 13.54 21.75 -10.25
CA GLU A 4 13.03 20.71 -11.15
C GLU A 4 12.44 19.52 -10.39
N GLN A 5 12.97 19.26 -9.19
CA GLN A 5 12.46 18.25 -8.26
C GLN A 5 11.15 18.72 -7.61
N ASP A 6 11.06 20.00 -7.23
CA ASP A 6 9.83 20.63 -6.73
C ASP A 6 8.68 20.52 -7.74
N ARG A 7 8.95 20.82 -9.02
CA ARG A 7 7.94 20.72 -10.08
C ARG A 7 7.47 19.28 -10.30
N ARG A 8 8.38 18.31 -10.36
CA ARG A 8 8.04 16.87 -10.50
C ARG A 8 7.16 16.38 -9.36
N ILE A 9 7.51 16.72 -8.12
CA ILE A 9 6.72 16.30 -6.95
C ILE A 9 5.35 17.00 -6.94
N SER A 10 5.28 18.29 -7.28
CA SER A 10 4.00 19.01 -7.32
C SER A 10 2.99 18.38 -8.28
N THR A 11 3.44 17.93 -9.45
CA THR A 11 2.59 17.25 -10.45
C THR A 11 2.09 15.91 -9.93
N VAL A 12 2.97 15.11 -9.31
CA VAL A 12 2.58 13.82 -8.74
C VAL A 12 1.60 14.02 -7.57
N VAL A 13 1.85 15.00 -6.69
CA VAL A 13 0.95 15.34 -5.58
C VAL A 13 -0.44 15.70 -6.09
N GLN A 14 -0.54 16.60 -7.07
CA GLN A 14 -1.83 17.00 -7.64
C GLN A 14 -2.59 15.81 -8.24
N ARG A 15 -1.88 14.89 -8.91
CA ARG A 15 -2.48 13.68 -9.50
C ARG A 15 -2.97 12.70 -8.42
N GLU A 16 -2.17 12.49 -7.38
CA GLU A 16 -2.44 11.45 -6.38
C GLU A 16 -3.32 11.95 -5.22
N GLN A 17 -3.49 13.26 -5.04
CA GLN A 17 -4.24 13.84 -3.92
C GLN A 17 -5.64 13.26 -3.77
N VAL A 18 -6.38 13.10 -4.87
CA VAL A 18 -7.75 12.56 -4.84
C VAL A 18 -7.77 11.09 -4.41
N ARG A 19 -6.81 10.30 -4.90
CA ARG A 19 -6.67 8.88 -4.54
C ARG A 19 -6.23 8.73 -3.09
N LEU A 20 -5.25 9.52 -2.64
CA LEU A 20 -4.74 9.53 -1.28
C LEU A 20 -5.82 9.97 -0.28
N TRP A 21 -6.59 11.01 -0.61
CA TRP A 21 -7.74 11.44 0.18
C TRP A 21 -8.79 10.34 0.30
N SER A 22 -9.15 9.70 -0.81
CA SER A 22 -10.11 8.59 -0.82
C SER A 22 -9.62 7.41 0.01
N PHE A 23 -8.33 7.09 -0.09
CA PHE A 23 -7.67 6.05 0.71
C PHE A 23 -7.77 6.32 2.21
N ILE A 24 -7.46 7.55 2.65
CA ILE A 24 -7.53 7.96 4.06
C ILE A 24 -8.98 7.98 4.54
N ARG A 25 -9.90 8.59 3.78
CA ARG A 25 -11.32 8.72 4.15
C ARG A 25 -12.07 7.40 4.30
N ARG A 26 -11.66 6.36 3.55
CA ARG A 26 -12.19 5.00 3.72
C ARG A 26 -11.77 4.37 5.05
N ARG A 27 -10.65 4.80 5.63
CA ARG A 27 -10.02 4.22 6.82
C ARG A 27 -10.19 5.07 8.08
N VAL A 28 -10.38 6.37 7.93
CA VAL A 28 -10.54 7.34 9.03
C VAL A 28 -11.95 7.93 8.95
N PRO A 29 -12.88 7.50 9.83
CA PRO A 29 -14.27 7.93 9.78
C PRO A 29 -14.46 9.43 10.04
N ASP A 30 -13.71 10.00 10.99
CA ASP A 30 -13.74 11.42 11.29
C ASP A 30 -13.05 12.22 10.17
N PRO A 31 -13.76 13.13 9.48
CA PRO A 31 -13.18 13.93 8.41
C PRO A 31 -12.04 14.85 8.87
N ARG A 32 -12.02 15.29 10.14
CA ARG A 32 -10.96 16.16 10.67
C ARG A 32 -9.67 15.38 10.85
N ASP A 33 -9.75 14.21 11.48
CA ASP A 33 -8.60 13.32 11.61
C ASP A 33 -8.05 12.88 10.24
N ALA A 34 -8.94 12.67 9.26
CA ALA A 34 -8.54 12.34 7.90
C ALA A 34 -7.79 13.49 7.21
N GLU A 35 -8.20 14.73 7.46
CA GLU A 35 -7.52 15.93 6.96
C GLU A 35 -6.15 16.11 7.62
N ASP A 36 -6.06 15.91 8.94
CA ASP A 36 -4.80 15.96 9.68
C ASP A 36 -3.80 14.92 9.14
N VAL A 37 -4.24 13.67 8.94
CA VAL A 37 -3.42 12.62 8.33
C VAL A 37 -2.92 13.04 6.94
N LEU A 38 -3.80 13.60 6.10
CA LEU A 38 -3.42 14.05 4.76
C LEU A 38 -2.36 15.17 4.82
N GLN A 39 -2.53 16.13 5.74
CA GLN A 39 -1.59 17.23 5.95
C GLN A 39 -0.22 16.75 6.45
N GLU A 40 -0.20 15.78 7.38
CA GLU A 40 1.05 15.18 7.87
C GLU A 40 1.82 14.48 6.75
N VAL A 41 1.11 13.72 5.89
CA VAL A 41 1.72 13.01 4.75
C VAL A 41 2.38 13.99 3.78
N PHE A 42 1.70 15.08 3.43
CA PHE A 42 2.29 16.10 2.55
C PHE A 42 3.40 16.90 3.21
N SER A 43 3.32 17.15 4.52
CA SER A 43 4.41 17.80 5.26
C SER A 43 5.67 16.96 5.22
N GLU A 44 5.56 15.65 5.46
CA GLU A 44 6.69 14.72 5.38
C GLU A 44 7.26 14.65 3.95
N LEU A 45 6.42 14.75 2.91
CA LEU A 45 6.89 14.79 1.52
C LEU A 45 7.76 16.02 1.25
N VAL A 46 7.30 17.19 1.72
CA VAL A 46 8.03 18.45 1.57
C VAL A 46 9.36 18.39 2.30
N GLU A 47 9.40 17.81 3.50
CA GLU A 47 10.64 17.60 4.25
C GLU A 47 11.59 16.62 3.55
N ALA A 48 11.09 15.46 3.10
CA ALA A 48 11.88 14.47 2.39
C ALA A 48 12.50 15.05 1.10
N ASN A 49 11.75 15.88 0.38
CA ASN A 49 12.24 16.61 -0.79
C ASN A 49 13.31 17.64 -0.42
N ARG A 50 13.11 18.44 0.64
CA ARG A 50 14.11 19.40 1.14
C ARG A 50 15.42 18.72 1.54
N LEU A 51 15.33 17.52 2.10
CA LEU A 51 16.48 16.70 2.48
C LEU A 51 17.12 15.94 1.30
N LEU A 52 16.63 16.15 0.07
CA LEU A 52 17.08 15.47 -1.15
C LEU A 52 17.08 13.94 -1.01
N MET A 53 16.14 13.39 -0.22
CA MET A 53 16.04 11.94 -0.11
C MET A 53 15.64 11.37 -1.48
N PRO A 54 16.33 10.30 -1.95
CA PRO A 54 15.94 9.64 -3.18
C PRO A 54 14.63 8.88 -2.95
N ILE A 55 13.51 9.50 -3.35
CA ILE A 55 12.21 8.85 -3.41
C ILE A 55 12.03 8.35 -4.85
N GLU A 56 12.40 7.09 -5.09
CA GLU A 56 12.25 6.48 -6.41
C GLU A 56 10.77 6.48 -6.85
N HIS A 57 9.84 6.28 -5.91
CA HIS A 57 8.41 6.10 -6.18
C HIS A 57 7.54 6.90 -5.20
N VAL A 58 7.31 8.17 -5.54
CA VAL A 58 6.58 9.13 -4.69
C VAL A 58 5.17 8.64 -4.34
N THR A 59 4.43 8.03 -5.29
CA THR A 59 3.09 7.49 -5.01
C THR A 59 3.13 6.39 -3.95
N ALA A 60 3.95 5.35 -4.13
CA ALA A 60 4.05 4.26 -3.16
C ALA A 60 4.52 4.76 -1.78
N TRP A 61 5.41 5.74 -1.77
CA TRP A 61 5.87 6.40 -0.56
C TRP A 61 4.75 7.15 0.16
N LEU A 62 3.96 7.98 -0.54
CA LEU A 62 2.83 8.73 0.02
C LEU A 62 1.83 7.82 0.72
N PHE A 63 1.44 6.74 0.05
CA PHE A 63 0.48 5.79 0.58
C PHE A 63 1.04 4.96 1.74
N ARG A 64 2.35 4.69 1.75
CA ARG A 64 3.03 4.08 2.90
C ARG A 64 3.02 5.01 4.12
N VAL A 65 3.37 6.28 3.93
CA VAL A 65 3.37 7.28 5.00
C VAL A 65 1.95 7.46 5.54
N ALA A 66 0.95 7.59 4.66
CA ALA A 66 -0.46 7.71 5.07
C ALA A 66 -0.90 6.54 5.93
N ARG A 67 -0.54 5.31 5.56
CA ARG A 67 -0.83 4.14 6.40
C ARG A 67 -0.19 4.26 7.78
N ASN A 68 1.10 4.59 7.86
CA ASN A 68 1.79 4.73 9.14
C ASN A 68 1.08 5.74 10.05
N ARG A 69 0.68 6.89 9.49
CA ARG A 69 -0.08 7.92 10.23
C ARG A 69 -1.45 7.44 10.69
N ILE A 70 -2.17 6.71 9.85
CA ILE A 70 -3.46 6.10 10.22
C ILE A 70 -3.27 5.09 11.37
N THR A 71 -2.25 4.23 11.29
CA THR A 71 -1.92 3.27 12.36
C THR A 71 -1.60 3.99 13.66
N ASP A 72 -0.77 5.03 13.61
CA ASP A 72 -0.39 5.84 14.78
C ASP A 72 -1.62 6.54 15.40
N LEU A 73 -2.52 7.07 14.57
CA LEU A 73 -3.77 7.69 15.00
C LEU A 73 -4.64 6.71 15.80
N PHE A 74 -4.83 5.49 15.29
CA PHE A 74 -5.64 4.47 15.97
C PHE A 74 -4.95 3.90 17.20
N ARG A 75 -3.62 3.78 17.20
CA ARG A 75 -2.85 3.33 18.37
C ARG A 75 -2.97 4.32 19.54
N LYS A 76 -2.96 5.63 19.28
CA LYS A 76 -3.11 6.67 20.31
C LYS A 76 -4.52 6.73 20.93
N LYS A 77 -5.54 6.19 20.25
CA LYS A 77 -6.94 6.19 20.73
C LYS A 77 -7.27 5.00 21.63
N VAL A 78 -6.42 3.98 21.69
CA VAL A 78 -6.54 2.88 22.65
C VAL A 78 -5.72 3.25 23.90
N PRO A 79 -6.31 3.27 25.11
CA PRO A 79 -5.58 3.56 26.34
C PRO A 79 -4.38 2.61 26.49
N GLU A 80 -3.21 3.16 26.83
CA GLU A 80 -1.93 2.46 27.04
C GLU A 80 -1.95 1.49 28.25
N SER A 81 -2.83 0.50 28.22
CA SER A 81 -2.72 -0.70 29.04
C SER A 81 -2.35 -1.83 28.10
N PHE A 82 -1.30 -2.58 28.47
CA PHE A 82 -0.64 -3.67 27.74
C PHE A 82 0.53 -3.24 26.82
N GLY A 83 1.63 -2.89 27.48
CA GLY A 83 2.82 -3.75 27.57
C GLY A 83 3.45 -4.25 26.25
N GLU A 84 4.67 -3.80 26.02
CA GLU A 84 5.71 -4.36 25.15
C GLU A 84 5.47 -5.78 24.62
N THR A 85 5.06 -5.86 23.36
CA THR A 85 5.66 -6.80 22.41
C THR A 85 5.73 -6.14 21.05
N ALA A 86 6.94 -6.00 20.52
CA ALA A 86 7.21 -5.69 19.13
C ALA A 86 6.83 -6.90 18.25
N PHE A 87 5.54 -7.20 18.18
CA PHE A 87 4.93 -7.97 17.11
C PHE A 87 3.70 -7.17 16.78
N ALA A 88 3.87 -6.25 15.82
CA ALA A 88 2.78 -5.47 15.30
C ALA A 88 1.63 -6.43 15.01
N ASP A 89 0.53 -6.26 15.74
CA ASP A 89 -0.78 -6.56 15.19
C ASP A 89 -0.84 -5.79 13.86
N GLU A 90 -0.51 -6.48 12.76
CA GLU A 90 -0.79 -6.07 11.38
C GLU A 90 -2.30 -6.10 11.11
N ASP A 91 -3.11 -5.66 12.08
CA ASP A 91 -4.54 -5.38 11.96
C ASP A 91 -4.76 -3.88 11.62
N GLY A 92 -3.78 -3.25 10.97
CA GLY A 92 -3.92 -1.96 10.30
C GLY A 92 -4.01 -2.20 8.80
N GLU A 93 -5.22 -2.13 8.23
CA GLU A 93 -5.54 -2.46 6.84
C GLU A 93 -4.38 -2.17 5.86
N GLN A 94 -3.86 -3.24 5.28
CA GLN A 94 -2.83 -3.17 4.26
C GLN A 94 -3.35 -2.39 3.03
N LEU A 95 -2.41 -1.81 2.28
CA LEU A 95 -2.62 -1.24 0.95
C LEU A 95 -3.28 -2.33 0.14
N ARG A 96 -4.56 -2.17 -0.15
CA ARG A 96 -5.21 -3.10 -1.05
C ARG A 96 -4.60 -2.87 -2.42
N LEU A 97 -4.47 -3.94 -3.19
CA LEU A 97 -4.05 -3.86 -4.58
C LEU A 97 -4.79 -2.75 -5.34
N GLU A 98 -6.08 -2.58 -5.06
CA GLU A 98 -6.93 -1.52 -5.64
C GLU A 98 -6.39 -0.11 -5.41
N ASP A 99 -5.73 0.15 -4.28
CA ASP A 99 -5.18 1.46 -3.94
C ASP A 99 -3.96 1.80 -4.82
N LEU A 100 -3.27 0.78 -5.36
CA LEU A 100 -2.06 0.92 -6.18
C LEU A 100 -2.36 1.03 -7.68
N LEU A 101 -3.49 0.50 -8.15
CA LEU A 101 -3.88 0.51 -9.56
C LEU A 101 -4.32 1.91 -10.04
N PRO A 102 -4.14 2.23 -11.34
CA PRO A 102 -4.71 3.45 -11.93
C PRO A 102 -6.21 3.55 -11.66
N SER A 103 -6.70 4.78 -11.40
CA SER A 103 -8.12 5.00 -11.17
C SER A 103 -8.93 4.67 -12.43
N PRO A 104 -10.03 3.91 -12.32
CA PRO A 104 -10.91 3.65 -13.46
C PRO A 104 -11.54 4.93 -14.04
N ASP A 105 -11.64 5.99 -13.22
CA ASP A 105 -12.24 7.27 -13.63
C ASP A 105 -11.23 8.22 -14.30
N ALA A 106 -9.95 7.84 -14.41
CA ALA A 106 -8.91 8.67 -15.01
C ALA A 106 -8.88 8.64 -16.55
N GLY A 107 -9.86 7.98 -17.17
CA GLY A 107 -10.07 7.97 -18.62
C GLY A 107 -9.71 6.65 -19.31
N PRO A 108 -9.90 6.56 -20.65
CA PRO A 108 -9.78 5.30 -21.40
C PRO A 108 -8.38 4.67 -21.34
N GLU A 109 -7.33 5.51 -21.36
CA GLU A 109 -5.94 5.06 -21.29
C GLU A 109 -5.61 4.46 -19.90
N ALA A 110 -6.09 5.07 -18.83
CA ALA A 110 -5.95 4.55 -17.47
C ALA A 110 -6.71 3.22 -17.28
N LEU A 111 -7.90 3.09 -17.88
CA LEU A 111 -8.66 1.83 -17.89
C LEU A 111 -7.92 0.72 -18.63
N TYR A 112 -7.31 1.03 -19.78
CA TYR A 112 -6.51 0.08 -20.54
C TYR A 112 -5.26 -0.36 -19.76
N ALA A 113 -4.49 0.59 -19.22
CA ALA A 113 -3.32 0.33 -18.38
C ALA A 113 -3.69 -0.53 -17.16
N ARG A 114 -4.81 -0.21 -16.49
CA ARG A 114 -5.32 -1.00 -15.36
C ARG A 114 -5.63 -2.44 -15.77
N GLY A 115 -6.24 -2.65 -16.95
CA GLY A 115 -6.55 -3.97 -17.47
C GLY A 115 -5.29 -4.82 -17.71
N LEU A 116 -4.27 -4.23 -18.34
CA LEU A 116 -2.98 -4.89 -18.56
C LEU A 116 -2.28 -5.26 -17.25
N LEU A 117 -2.22 -4.32 -16.29
CA LEU A 117 -1.62 -4.56 -14.98
C LEU A 117 -2.31 -5.68 -14.20
N LEU A 118 -3.64 -5.73 -14.27
CA LEU A 118 -4.42 -6.80 -13.63
C LEU A 118 -4.17 -8.16 -14.28
N ALA A 119 -4.08 -8.22 -15.61
CA ALA A 119 -3.79 -9.46 -16.33
C ALA A 119 -2.39 -10.00 -15.98
N GLU A 120 -1.36 -9.14 -15.97
CA GLU A 120 0.00 -9.53 -15.58
C GLU A 120 0.06 -9.99 -14.12
N LEU A 121 -0.66 -9.31 -13.22
CA LEU A 121 -0.73 -9.74 -11.83
C LEU A 121 -1.44 -11.09 -11.68
N GLU A 122 -2.52 -11.34 -12.41
CA GLU A 122 -3.24 -12.62 -12.36
C GLU A 122 -2.34 -13.77 -12.83
N LEU A 123 -1.57 -13.56 -13.89
CA LEU A 123 -0.57 -14.52 -14.36
C LEU A 123 0.51 -14.77 -13.29
N ALA A 124 1.10 -13.71 -12.73
CA ALA A 124 2.14 -13.82 -11.70
C ALA A 124 1.64 -14.49 -10.41
N VAL A 125 0.40 -14.22 -10.00
CA VAL A 125 -0.23 -14.89 -8.86
C VAL A 125 -0.51 -16.37 -9.19
N GLY A 126 -0.83 -16.68 -10.44
CA GLY A 126 -1.01 -18.04 -10.94
C GLY A 126 0.25 -18.90 -10.86
N GLU A 127 1.44 -18.28 -11.02
CA GLU A 127 2.76 -18.93 -10.95
C GLU A 127 3.17 -19.32 -9.52
N LEU A 128 2.55 -18.73 -8.49
CA LEU A 128 2.87 -19.01 -7.10
C LEU A 128 2.54 -20.47 -6.69
N PRO A 129 3.33 -21.09 -5.80
CA PRO A 129 2.94 -22.32 -5.12
C PRO A 129 1.58 -22.15 -4.42
N ALA A 130 0.74 -23.20 -4.48
CA ALA A 130 -0.65 -23.14 -4.02
C ALA A 130 -0.80 -22.54 -2.61
N GLU A 131 0.01 -23.00 -1.65
CA GLU A 131 -0.05 -22.52 -0.27
C GLU A 131 0.33 -21.03 -0.12
N GLN A 132 1.20 -20.51 -0.96
CA GLN A 132 1.61 -19.10 -0.95
C GLN A 132 0.53 -18.23 -1.61
N ARG A 133 -0.02 -18.72 -2.73
CA ARG A 133 -1.12 -18.09 -3.47
C ARG A 133 -2.36 -17.95 -2.60
N GLU A 134 -2.77 -19.02 -1.93
CA GLU A 134 -3.94 -19.04 -1.05
C GLU A 134 -3.83 -18.01 0.06
N VAL A 135 -2.68 -17.94 0.74
CA VAL A 135 -2.45 -16.94 1.79
C VAL A 135 -2.42 -15.52 1.22
N PHE A 136 -1.81 -15.34 0.04
CA PHE A 136 -1.78 -14.03 -0.61
C PHE A 136 -3.18 -13.53 -0.96
N ILE A 137 -4.01 -14.37 -1.58
CA ILE A 137 -5.39 -14.05 -1.98
C ILE A 137 -6.25 -13.79 -0.76
N ALA A 138 -6.25 -14.71 0.20
CA ALA A 138 -7.05 -14.60 1.42
C ALA A 138 -6.74 -13.30 2.18
N HIS A 139 -5.47 -12.90 2.20
CA HIS A 139 -5.08 -11.69 2.92
C HIS A 139 -5.33 -10.40 2.13
N GLU A 140 -4.89 -10.32 0.87
CA GLU A 140 -4.91 -9.07 0.10
C GLU A 140 -6.24 -8.79 -0.59
N LEU A 141 -6.92 -9.85 -1.02
CA LEU A 141 -8.15 -9.74 -1.82
C LEU A 141 -9.38 -9.97 -0.94
N GLU A 142 -9.33 -10.97 -0.05
CA GLU A 142 -10.46 -11.30 0.83
C GLU A 142 -10.39 -10.57 2.18
N GLY A 143 -9.26 -9.93 2.52
CA GLY A 143 -9.09 -9.16 3.75
C GLY A 143 -9.05 -9.99 5.04
N LYS A 144 -8.79 -11.31 4.95
CA LYS A 144 -8.70 -12.18 6.13
C LYS A 144 -7.41 -11.92 6.92
N SER A 145 -7.49 -11.82 8.24
CA SER A 145 -6.31 -11.70 9.09
C SER A 145 -5.56 -13.03 9.21
N PHE A 146 -4.26 -12.98 9.52
CA PHE A 146 -3.48 -14.21 9.78
C PHE A 146 -4.02 -15.01 10.95
N LYS A 147 -4.60 -14.35 11.97
CA LYS A 147 -5.26 -15.02 13.10
C LYS A 147 -6.50 -15.79 12.64
N ALA A 148 -7.33 -15.18 11.79
CA ALA A 148 -8.51 -15.85 11.23
C ALA A 148 -8.11 -17.05 10.35
N MET A 149 -7.13 -16.87 9.47
CA MET A 149 -6.61 -17.96 8.63
C MET A 149 -6.00 -19.09 9.46
N ALA A 150 -5.28 -18.78 10.54
CA ALA A 150 -4.71 -19.78 11.45
C ALA A 150 -5.81 -20.57 12.17
N ALA A 151 -6.89 -19.90 12.61
CA ALA A 151 -8.04 -20.54 13.23
C ALA A 151 -8.81 -21.45 12.25
N GLU A 152 -8.95 -21.05 10.98
CA GLU A 152 -9.63 -21.83 9.94
C GLU A 152 -8.81 -23.05 9.48
N THR A 153 -7.49 -22.89 9.33
CA THR A 153 -6.62 -23.89 8.68
C THR A 153 -5.81 -24.74 9.65
N GLY A 154 -5.69 -24.32 10.91
CA GLY A 154 -4.79 -24.93 11.91
C GLY A 154 -3.29 -24.65 11.66
N VAL A 155 -2.96 -23.86 10.63
CA VAL A 155 -1.57 -23.49 10.32
C VAL A 155 -1.12 -22.34 11.24
N SER A 156 0.13 -22.38 11.71
CA SER A 156 0.65 -21.33 12.57
C SER A 156 0.71 -19.96 11.87
N VAL A 157 0.44 -18.88 12.61
CA VAL A 157 0.55 -17.49 12.11
C VAL A 157 1.93 -17.22 11.49
N ASN A 158 3.01 -17.73 12.09
CA ASN A 158 4.37 -17.59 11.57
C ASN A 158 4.56 -18.25 10.20
N THR A 159 3.94 -19.41 9.99
CA THR A 159 3.97 -20.09 8.69
C THR A 159 3.19 -19.31 7.64
N LEU A 160 2.02 -18.78 7.98
CA LEU A 160 1.23 -17.94 7.08
C LEU A 160 1.99 -16.66 6.70
N LEU A 161 2.62 -15.99 7.67
CA LEU A 161 3.48 -14.83 7.43
C LEU A 161 4.64 -15.16 6.48
N SER A 162 5.27 -16.32 6.68
CA SER A 162 6.36 -16.77 5.81
C SER A 162 5.87 -17.04 4.39
N ARG A 163 4.75 -17.75 4.22
CA ARG A 163 4.11 -18.00 2.92
C ARG A 163 3.75 -16.69 2.22
N LYS A 164 3.19 -15.73 2.96
CA LYS A 164 2.88 -14.39 2.46
C LYS A 164 4.13 -13.66 1.99
N ARG A 165 5.20 -13.67 2.79
CA ARG A 165 6.48 -13.03 2.43
C ARG A 165 7.05 -13.62 1.15
N TYR A 166 7.07 -14.95 1.00
CA TYR A 166 7.57 -15.59 -0.22
C TYR A 166 6.73 -15.25 -1.45
N ALA A 167 5.40 -15.20 -1.30
CA ALA A 167 4.51 -14.73 -2.36
C ALA A 167 4.88 -13.31 -2.82
N VAL A 168 5.03 -12.38 -1.87
CA VAL A 168 5.37 -10.98 -2.18
C VAL A 168 6.73 -10.84 -2.85
N LEU A 169 7.74 -11.61 -2.40
CA LEU A 169 9.07 -11.59 -3.02
C LEU A 169 9.03 -12.07 -4.47
N HIS A 170 8.35 -13.20 -4.73
CA HIS A 170 8.19 -13.73 -6.08
C HIS A 170 7.43 -12.75 -6.98
N LEU A 171 6.31 -12.20 -6.52
CA LEU A 171 5.53 -11.24 -7.30
C LEU A 171 6.31 -9.96 -7.61
N ARG A 172 7.14 -9.48 -6.67
CA ARG A 172 8.00 -8.32 -6.91
C ARG A 172 9.00 -8.58 -8.03
N GLU A 173 9.66 -9.74 -8.01
CA GLU A 173 10.61 -10.12 -9.04
C GLU A 173 9.91 -10.30 -10.39
N ARG A 174 8.80 -11.05 -10.43
CA ARG A 174 8.06 -11.37 -11.65
C ARG A 174 7.43 -10.16 -12.33
N LEU A 175 7.04 -9.15 -11.55
CA LEU A 175 6.38 -7.94 -12.05
C LEU A 175 7.34 -6.76 -12.21
N GLN A 176 8.64 -6.93 -11.93
CA GLN A 176 9.61 -5.82 -12.02
C GLN A 176 9.70 -5.28 -13.45
N ASP A 177 9.71 -6.15 -14.47
CA ASP A 177 9.78 -5.73 -15.88
C ASP A 177 8.54 -4.94 -16.31
N VAL A 178 7.35 -5.44 -15.93
CA VAL A 178 6.07 -4.74 -16.15
C VAL A 178 6.11 -3.37 -15.47
N TYR A 179 6.57 -3.33 -14.23
CA TYR A 179 6.69 -2.10 -13.46
C TYR A 179 7.63 -1.07 -14.12
N ASP A 180 8.78 -1.53 -14.60
CA ASP A 180 9.77 -0.71 -15.31
C ASP A 180 9.22 -0.13 -16.61
N GLU A 181 8.45 -0.91 -17.38
CA GLU A 181 7.81 -0.47 -18.61
C GLU A 181 6.77 0.64 -18.35
N PHE A 182 5.96 0.48 -17.31
CA PHE A 182 4.93 1.46 -16.93
C PHE A 182 5.48 2.72 -16.26
N THR A 183 6.68 2.67 -15.67
CA THR A 183 7.29 3.83 -14.99
C THR A 183 8.25 4.64 -15.87
N LYS A 184 8.73 4.06 -16.98
CA LYS A 184 9.58 4.75 -17.98
C LYS A 184 8.76 5.43 -19.10
N ALA A 185 7.48 5.11 -19.24
CA ALA A 185 6.54 5.76 -20.15
C ALA A 185 5.98 7.07 -19.54
#